data_AF-A0A0K8MDH9-F1
#
_entry.id   AF-A0A0K8MDH9-F1
#
_cell.length_a   1.000
_cell.length_b   1.000
_cell.length_c   1.000
_cell.angle_alpha   90.00
_cell.angle_beta   90.00
_cell.angle_gamma   90.00
#
_symmetry.space_group_name_H-M   'P 1'
#
loop_
_entity.id
_entity.type
_entity.pdbx_description
1 polymer ?
#
loop_
_entity_poly.entity_id
_entity_poly.type
_entity_poly.pdbx_seq_one_letter_code
_entity_poly.pdbx_strand_id
1 'polypeptide(L)'
;MTQIAFYLFSGILLFSGSMVIFARNPVHSVLYLILAFFNAAGLFILLGAEFLAMLLVVVYVGAVAVLFLFVVMMLDIAPLKKRPGLLRYQLENLSRAFLSLMGYLVQFFIISYLLSSLFIPVLDIMLATVPTKTVEVSCGLFTPVLAYLILRYLFKKSFFQLSIEFMKYLPGVWMLGLIMLAELSYVMMHWESLAVREGVVLVPTPDPQQVTNTQALGKIIYTDYSLLFETVGFILLVAMIGAIVLTHRKRDGVKRQNVHNQIMRRKEDTLKLHDVPLGKGV
;
A
#
# COMPACT_ATOMS: atom_id res chain seq x y z
N MET A 1 -5.63 5.58 -32.78
CA MET A 1 -5.31 4.21 -32.30
C MET A 1 -4.90 4.18 -30.84
N THR A 2 -3.98 5.06 -30.39
CA THR A 2 -3.50 5.13 -28.99
C THR A 2 -4.60 5.36 -27.95
N GLN A 3 -5.59 6.21 -28.23
CA GLN A 3 -6.71 6.47 -27.30
C GLN A 3 -7.59 5.23 -27.05
N ILE A 4 -7.87 4.44 -28.10
CA ILE A 4 -8.65 3.21 -27.97
C ILE A 4 -7.88 2.20 -27.11
N ALA A 5 -6.57 2.04 -27.35
CA ALA A 5 -5.71 1.20 -26.53
C ALA A 5 -5.72 1.65 -25.07
N PHE A 6 -5.60 2.96 -24.80
CA PHE A 6 -5.64 3.51 -23.45
C PHE A 6 -6.93 3.16 -22.70
N TYR A 7 -8.10 3.37 -23.31
CA TYR A 7 -9.39 3.03 -22.68
C TYR A 7 -9.56 1.53 -22.47
N LEU A 8 -9.07 0.70 -23.40
CA LEU A 8 -9.10 -0.75 -23.27
C LEU A 8 -8.26 -1.22 -22.06
N PHE A 9 -6.98 -0.80 -21.98
CA PHE A 9 -6.07 -1.21 -20.91
C PHE A 9 -6.53 -0.67 -19.55
N SER A 10 -7.00 0.58 -19.47
CA SER A 10 -7.53 1.15 -18.22
C SER A 10 -8.82 0.47 -17.76
N GLY A 11 -9.73 0.15 -18.68
CA GLY A 11 -10.95 -0.60 -18.36
C GLY A 11 -10.67 -1.98 -17.79
N ILE A 12 -9.76 -2.74 -18.42
CA ILE A 12 -9.36 -4.08 -17.93
C ILE A 12 -8.62 -3.96 -16.58
N LEU A 13 -7.80 -2.92 -16.39
CA LEU A 13 -7.08 -2.67 -15.13
C LEU A 13 -8.05 -2.41 -13.97
N LEU A 14 -9.07 -1.58 -14.17
CA LEU A 14 -10.08 -1.31 -13.13
C LEU A 14 -10.93 -2.55 -12.83
N PHE A 15 -11.31 -3.29 -13.86
CA PHE A 15 -12.06 -4.54 -13.72
C PHE A 15 -11.26 -5.58 -12.92
N SER A 16 -10.01 -5.82 -13.31
CA SER A 16 -9.12 -6.77 -12.64
C SER A 16 -8.83 -6.35 -11.20
N GLY A 17 -8.51 -5.07 -10.95
CA GLY A 17 -8.30 -4.55 -9.60
C GLY A 17 -9.52 -4.72 -8.69
N SER A 18 -10.73 -4.53 -9.23
CA SER A 18 -11.97 -4.79 -8.50
C SER A 18 -12.12 -6.29 -8.19
N MET A 19 -11.89 -7.16 -9.18
CA MET A 19 -11.99 -8.61 -9.02
C MET A 19 -10.98 -9.20 -8.02
N VAL A 20 -9.79 -8.60 -7.85
CA VAL A 20 -8.82 -9.00 -6.82
C VAL A 20 -9.45 -8.94 -5.42
N ILE A 21 -10.24 -7.90 -5.14
CA ILE A 21 -10.87 -7.68 -3.82
C ILE A 21 -12.11 -8.55 -3.65
N PHE A 22 -12.91 -8.74 -4.71
CA PHE A 22 -14.16 -9.50 -4.63
C PHE A 22 -13.97 -11.03 -4.72
N ALA A 23 -12.83 -11.52 -5.22
CA ALA A 23 -12.58 -12.93 -5.40
C ALA A 23 -12.52 -13.68 -4.05
N ARG A 24 -13.39 -14.68 -3.88
CA ARG A 24 -13.41 -15.53 -2.67
C ARG A 24 -12.28 -16.55 -2.61
N ASN A 25 -11.79 -16.97 -3.79
CA ASN A 25 -10.67 -17.89 -3.87
C ASN A 25 -9.38 -17.05 -4.01
N PRO A 26 -8.41 -17.21 -3.09
CA PRO A 26 -7.18 -16.44 -3.11
C PRO A 26 -6.33 -16.72 -4.37
N VAL A 27 -6.41 -17.92 -4.97
CA VAL A 27 -5.71 -18.21 -6.24
C VAL A 27 -6.26 -17.33 -7.37
N HIS A 28 -7.59 -17.18 -7.46
CA HIS A 28 -8.20 -16.29 -8.46
C HIS A 28 -7.90 -14.82 -8.18
N SER A 29 -7.85 -14.42 -6.91
CA SER A 29 -7.44 -13.06 -6.52
C SER A 29 -6.03 -12.73 -7.03
N VAL A 30 -5.05 -13.62 -6.85
CA VAL A 30 -3.67 -13.43 -7.36
C VAL A 30 -3.61 -13.44 -8.88
N LEU A 31 -4.40 -14.28 -9.56
CA LEU A 31 -4.45 -14.29 -11.04
C LEU A 31 -4.95 -12.95 -11.60
N TYR A 32 -5.99 -12.35 -10.99
CA TYR A 32 -6.46 -11.02 -11.37
C TYR A 32 -5.43 -9.92 -11.06
N LEU A 33 -4.61 -10.09 -10.01
CA LEU A 33 -3.53 -9.15 -9.71
C LEU A 33 -2.44 -9.17 -10.79
N ILE A 34 -2.06 -10.35 -11.27
CA ILE A 34 -1.13 -10.51 -12.40
C ILE A 34 -1.68 -9.81 -13.64
N LEU A 35 -2.97 -10.01 -13.94
CA LEU A 35 -3.64 -9.35 -15.06
C LEU A 35 -3.60 -7.82 -14.90
N ALA A 36 -3.85 -7.29 -13.69
CA ALA A 36 -3.80 -5.85 -13.42
C ALA A 36 -2.41 -5.25 -13.70
N PHE A 37 -1.34 -5.90 -13.23
CA PHE A 37 0.03 -5.43 -13.48
C PHE A 37 0.45 -5.50 -14.95
N PHE A 38 -0.01 -6.53 -15.69
CA PHE A 38 0.25 -6.62 -17.12
C PHE A 38 -0.44 -5.48 -17.90
N ASN A 39 -1.69 -5.17 -17.58
CA ASN A 39 -2.39 -4.04 -18.18
C ASN A 39 -1.76 -2.68 -17.78
N ALA A 40 -1.28 -2.56 -16.53
CA ALA A 40 -0.54 -1.38 -16.08
C ALA A 40 0.78 -1.19 -16.86
N ALA A 41 1.50 -2.27 -17.16
CA ALA A 41 2.69 -2.21 -18.00
C ALA A 41 2.34 -1.72 -19.42
N GLY A 42 1.23 -2.19 -19.99
CA GLY A 42 0.71 -1.71 -21.27
C GLY A 42 0.42 -0.19 -21.27
N LEU A 43 -0.12 0.35 -20.16
CA LEU A 43 -0.31 1.79 -19.99
C LEU A 43 1.03 2.55 -19.93
N PHE A 44 2.06 2.01 -19.25
CA PHE A 44 3.38 2.64 -19.23
C PHE A 44 4.07 2.64 -20.60
N ILE A 45 3.88 1.60 -21.41
CA ILE A 45 4.37 1.59 -22.81
C ILE A 45 3.68 2.69 -23.62
N LEU A 46 2.38 2.89 -23.44
CA LEU A 46 1.64 3.96 -24.12
C LEU A 46 2.10 5.37 -23.70
N LEU A 47 2.58 5.53 -22.47
CA LEU A 47 3.16 6.77 -21.96
C LEU A 47 4.61 7.00 -22.42
N GLY A 48 5.20 6.06 -23.18
CA GLY A 48 6.59 6.13 -23.60
C GLY A 48 7.60 5.72 -22.54
N ALA A 49 7.15 5.17 -21.40
CA ALA A 49 7.99 4.73 -20.28
C ALA A 49 8.35 3.23 -20.40
N GLU A 50 9.02 2.85 -21.48
CA GLU A 50 9.30 1.45 -21.85
C GLU A 50 10.12 0.68 -20.80
N PHE A 51 11.16 1.32 -20.23
CA PHE A 51 12.00 0.69 -19.22
C PHE A 51 11.22 0.38 -17.94
N LEU A 52 10.36 1.32 -17.53
CA LEU A 52 9.54 1.16 -16.33
C LEU A 52 8.47 0.07 -16.53
N ALA A 53 7.89 -0.01 -17.72
CA ALA A 53 6.97 -1.08 -18.08
C ALA A 53 7.62 -2.47 -18.02
N MET A 54 8.83 -2.60 -18.57
CA MET A 54 9.60 -3.85 -18.52
C MET A 54 9.94 -4.26 -17.08
N LEU A 55 10.34 -3.30 -16.24
CA LEU A 55 10.62 -3.53 -14.82
C LEU A 55 9.36 -3.99 -14.08
N LEU A 56 8.20 -3.39 -14.36
CA LEU A 56 6.92 -3.79 -13.77
C LEU A 56 6.61 -5.26 -14.07
N VAL A 57 6.80 -5.70 -15.32
CA VAL A 57 6.58 -7.10 -15.70
C VAL A 57 7.59 -8.03 -15.03
N VAL A 58 8.89 -7.73 -15.10
CA VAL A 58 9.94 -8.64 -14.57
C VAL A 58 9.85 -8.77 -13.04
N VAL A 59 9.75 -7.65 -12.32
CA VAL A 59 9.81 -7.65 -10.86
C VAL A 59 8.46 -7.99 -10.25
N TYR A 60 7.39 -7.28 -10.65
CA TYR A 60 6.09 -7.45 -10.00
C TYR A 60 5.34 -8.67 -10.51
N VAL A 61 5.24 -8.86 -11.83
CA VAL A 61 4.58 -10.05 -12.38
C VAL A 61 5.49 -11.28 -12.22
N GLY A 62 6.76 -11.18 -12.60
CA GLY A 62 7.68 -12.31 -12.64
C GLY A 62 8.12 -12.83 -11.27
N ALA A 63 8.56 -11.96 -10.36
CA ALA A 63 9.06 -12.39 -9.06
C ALA A 63 7.99 -12.34 -7.97
N VAL A 64 7.39 -11.17 -7.73
CA VAL A 64 6.52 -10.94 -6.56
C VAL A 64 5.19 -11.70 -6.67
N ALA A 65 4.45 -11.53 -7.76
CA ALA A 65 3.14 -12.15 -7.92
C ALA A 65 3.22 -13.68 -8.04
N VAL A 66 4.24 -14.20 -8.73
CA VAL A 66 4.49 -15.65 -8.80
C VAL A 66 4.87 -16.22 -7.43
N LEU A 67 5.71 -15.53 -6.64
CA LEU A 67 5.98 -15.93 -5.25
C LEU A 67 4.69 -16.01 -4.43
N PHE A 68 3.80 -15.00 -4.56
CA PHE A 68 2.50 -15.04 -3.90
C PHE A 68 1.63 -16.21 -4.38
N LEU A 69 1.65 -16.53 -5.68
CA LEU A 69 0.92 -17.69 -6.21
C LEU A 69 1.42 -19.00 -5.57
N PHE A 70 2.74 -19.20 -5.49
CA PHE A 70 3.32 -20.37 -4.82
C PHE A 70 2.92 -20.44 -3.34
N VAL A 71 3.00 -19.32 -2.63
CA VAL A 71 2.64 -19.23 -1.21
C VAL A 71 1.17 -19.56 -0.99
N VAL A 72 0.28 -18.98 -1.79
CA VAL A 72 -1.17 -19.19 -1.69
C VAL A 72 -1.56 -20.63 -2.06
N MET A 73 -0.88 -21.25 -3.03
CA MET A 73 -1.14 -22.64 -3.40
C MET A 73 -0.60 -23.66 -2.38
N MET A 74 0.51 -23.35 -1.71
CA MET A 74 1.06 -24.20 -0.66
C MET A 74 0.24 -24.09 0.65
N LEU A 75 -0.42 -22.96 0.88
CA LEU A 75 -1.26 -22.71 2.03
C LEU A 75 -2.71 -23.14 1.76
N ASP A 76 -3.09 -24.31 2.27
CA ASP A 76 -4.50 -24.70 2.36
C ASP A 76 -5.23 -23.81 3.39
N ILE A 77 -5.90 -22.76 2.91
CA ILE A 77 -6.72 -21.89 3.76
C ILE A 77 -8.03 -22.62 4.05
N ALA A 78 -8.09 -23.26 5.22
CA ALA A 78 -9.32 -23.89 5.70
C ALA A 78 -10.44 -22.83 5.79
N PRO A 79 -11.60 -23.05 5.15
CA PRO A 79 -12.71 -22.11 5.22
C PRO A 79 -13.14 -21.96 6.69
N LEU A 80 -13.06 -20.74 7.21
CA LEU A 80 -13.42 -20.43 8.59
C LEU A 80 -14.82 -20.96 8.90
N LYS A 81 -14.93 -21.79 9.94
CA LYS A 81 -16.21 -22.29 10.47
C LYS A 81 -17.07 -21.08 10.85
N LYS A 82 -18.05 -20.74 10.00
CA LYS A 82 -18.99 -19.62 10.20
C LYS A 82 -19.62 -19.74 11.58
N ARG A 83 -19.27 -18.83 12.50
CA ARG A 83 -20.11 -18.55 13.67
C ARG A 83 -21.28 -17.70 13.18
N PRO A 84 -22.53 -18.21 13.17
CA PRO A 84 -23.68 -17.46 12.70
C PRO A 84 -23.99 -16.35 13.72
N GLY A 85 -23.55 -15.12 13.45
CA GLY A 85 -23.83 -13.94 14.27
C GLY A 85 -22.69 -12.91 14.30
N LEU A 86 -21.46 -13.35 14.59
CA LEU A 86 -20.31 -12.45 14.79
C LEU A 86 -19.75 -11.89 13.47
N LEU A 87 -19.68 -12.72 12.42
CA LEU A 87 -19.19 -12.33 11.09
C LEU A 87 -20.12 -11.33 10.41
N ARG A 88 -21.44 -11.45 10.60
CA ARG A 88 -22.41 -10.52 9.99
C ARG A 88 -22.32 -9.14 10.63
N TYR A 89 -22.11 -9.08 11.94
CA TYR A 89 -21.83 -7.84 12.66
C TYR A 89 -20.47 -7.22 12.27
N GLN A 90 -19.40 -8.01 12.14
CA GLN A 90 -18.08 -7.51 11.75
C GLN A 90 -18.02 -7.04 10.29
N LEU A 91 -18.65 -7.75 9.34
CA LEU A 91 -18.70 -7.33 7.94
C LEU A 91 -19.61 -6.11 7.72
N GLU A 92 -20.72 -6.00 8.47
CA GLU A 92 -21.56 -4.80 8.42
C GLU A 92 -20.87 -3.58 9.06
N ASN A 93 -20.12 -3.75 10.15
CA ASN A 93 -19.35 -2.66 10.73
C ASN A 93 -18.15 -2.27 9.85
N LEU A 94 -17.50 -3.23 9.19
CA LEU A 94 -16.39 -2.95 8.27
C LEU A 94 -16.87 -2.23 7.01
N SER A 95 -18.01 -2.63 6.44
CA SER A 95 -18.60 -1.95 5.28
C SER A 95 -19.10 -0.55 5.63
N ARG A 96 -19.70 -0.37 6.82
CA ARG A 96 -20.10 0.95 7.33
C ARG A 96 -18.90 1.85 7.64
N ALA A 97 -17.81 1.30 8.17
CA ALA A 97 -16.56 2.04 8.41
C ALA A 97 -15.89 2.46 7.09
N PHE A 98 -15.88 1.57 6.10
CA PHE A 98 -15.38 1.87 4.75
C PHE A 98 -16.22 2.97 4.08
N LEU A 99 -17.56 2.88 4.16
CA LEU A 99 -18.46 3.94 3.65
C LEU A 99 -18.25 5.27 4.37
N SER A 100 -18.04 5.24 5.69
CA SER A 100 -17.76 6.43 6.50
C SER A 100 -16.43 7.08 6.09
N LEU A 101 -15.37 6.30 5.95
CA LEU A 101 -14.06 6.77 5.51
C LEU A 101 -14.10 7.33 4.09
N MET A 102 -14.77 6.64 3.16
CA MET A 102 -14.99 7.14 1.79
C MET A 102 -15.80 8.44 1.81
N GLY A 103 -16.82 8.52 2.67
CA GLY A 103 -17.61 9.72 2.89
C GLY A 103 -16.76 10.90 3.37
N TYR A 104 -15.86 10.69 4.34
CA TYR A 104 -14.94 11.71 4.81
C TYR A 104 -13.93 12.14 3.74
N LEU A 105 -13.41 11.22 2.92
CA LEU A 105 -12.53 11.55 1.80
C LEU A 105 -13.26 12.39 0.74
N VAL A 106 -14.47 11.98 0.35
CA VAL A 106 -15.29 12.75 -0.61
C VAL A 106 -15.64 14.13 -0.05
N GLN A 107 -16.00 14.21 1.23
CA GLN A 107 -16.27 15.47 1.91
C GLN A 107 -15.02 16.37 1.95
N PHE A 108 -13.83 15.80 2.21
CA PHE A 108 -12.57 16.51 2.21
C PHE A 108 -12.24 17.08 0.82
N PHE A 109 -12.38 16.27 -0.24
CA PHE A 109 -12.18 16.73 -1.62
C PHE A 109 -13.17 17.84 -2.01
N ILE A 110 -14.45 17.72 -1.63
CA ILE A 110 -15.47 18.74 -1.90
C ILE A 110 -15.16 20.05 -1.16
N ILE A 111 -14.79 19.97 0.12
CA ILE A 111 -14.45 21.15 0.93
C ILE A 111 -13.16 21.81 0.40
N SER A 112 -12.14 21.02 0.06
CA SER A 112 -10.89 21.52 -0.53
C SER A 112 -11.14 22.22 -1.87
N TYR A 113 -11.98 21.64 -2.73
CA TYR A 113 -12.38 22.25 -4.00
C TYR A 113 -13.13 23.57 -3.78
N LEU A 114 -14.07 23.59 -2.82
CA LEU A 114 -14.85 24.78 -2.50
C LEU A 114 -13.98 25.90 -1.89
N LEU A 115 -13.00 25.54 -1.05
CA LEU A 115 -12.07 26.48 -0.44
C LEU A 115 -11.13 27.09 -1.49
N SER A 116 -10.57 26.27 -2.39
CA SER A 116 -9.75 26.73 -3.53
C SER A 116 -10.53 27.69 -4.44
N SER A 117 -11.78 27.36 -4.78
CA SER A 117 -12.66 28.23 -5.57
C SER A 117 -13.02 29.55 -4.88
N LEU A 118 -12.89 29.66 -3.55
CA LEU A 118 -13.13 30.88 -2.79
C LEU A 118 -11.85 31.70 -2.57
N PHE A 119 -10.70 31.04 -2.45
CA PHE A 119 -9.43 31.66 -2.04
C PHE A 119 -8.67 32.30 -3.21
N ILE A 120 -8.64 31.65 -4.38
CA ILE A 120 -7.95 32.15 -5.59
C ILE A 120 -8.46 33.55 -6.00
N PRO A 121 -9.79 33.81 -6.13
CA PRO A 121 -10.27 35.14 -6.51
C PRO A 121 -10.06 36.19 -5.42
N VAL A 122 -10.05 35.82 -4.13
CA VAL A 122 -9.79 36.76 -3.02
C VAL A 122 -8.32 37.16 -2.96
N LEU A 123 -7.42 36.22 -3.27
CA LEU A 123 -5.97 36.45 -3.34
C LEU A 123 -5.61 37.32 -4.56
N ASP A 124 -6.27 37.10 -5.71
CA ASP A 124 -6.13 37.93 -6.91
C ASP A 124 -6.62 39.38 -6.67
N ILE A 125 -7.71 39.58 -5.92
CA ILE A 125 -8.21 40.92 -5.54
C ILE A 125 -7.23 41.64 -4.59
N MET A 126 -6.47 40.91 -3.78
CA MET A 126 -5.53 41.48 -2.81
C MET A 126 -4.14 41.78 -3.39
N LEU A 127 -3.71 41.11 -4.47
CA LEU A 127 -2.34 41.21 -5.00
C LEU A 127 -2.19 41.93 -6.35
N ALA A 128 -3.25 42.31 -7.08
CA ALA A 128 -3.06 43.00 -8.37
C ALA A 128 -4.02 44.18 -8.64
N THR A 129 -3.38 45.31 -8.93
CA THR A 129 -3.86 46.52 -9.59
C THR A 129 -4.35 46.26 -11.04
N VAL A 130 -5.58 45.76 -11.25
CA VAL A 130 -6.20 45.69 -12.60
C VAL A 130 -7.69 46.09 -12.55
N PRO A 131 -8.16 46.98 -13.45
CA PRO A 131 -9.47 47.64 -13.34
C PRO A 131 -10.65 46.72 -13.67
N THR A 132 -11.69 46.91 -12.86
CA THR A 132 -13.03 46.33 -12.92
C THR A 132 -13.75 46.65 -14.23
N LYS A 133 -13.91 45.68 -15.13
CA LYS A 133 -15.12 45.59 -15.98
C LYS A 133 -15.52 44.13 -16.16
N THR A 134 -16.81 43.88 -15.90
CA THR A 134 -17.57 42.63 -15.94
C THR A 134 -17.37 41.67 -14.76
N VAL A 135 -17.76 42.12 -13.57
CA VAL A 135 -18.14 41.22 -12.48
C VAL A 135 -19.55 40.69 -12.80
N GLU A 136 -19.65 39.53 -13.42
CA GLU A 136 -20.89 38.74 -13.40
C GLU A 136 -21.03 38.09 -12.01
N VAL A 137 -21.51 38.88 -11.05
CA VAL A 137 -21.99 38.37 -9.75
C VAL A 137 -23.34 37.70 -9.99
N SER A 138 -23.35 36.47 -10.47
CA SER A 138 -24.56 35.64 -10.49
C SER A 138 -24.22 34.15 -10.52
N CYS A 139 -23.58 33.67 -9.44
CA CYS A 139 -23.71 32.29 -8.91
C CYS A 139 -22.79 32.00 -7.69
N GLY A 140 -22.37 32.99 -6.90
CA GLY A 140 -21.43 32.78 -5.79
C GLY A 140 -22.03 32.43 -4.42
N LEU A 141 -23.35 32.60 -4.24
CA LEU A 141 -24.02 32.46 -2.92
C LEU A 141 -24.82 31.17 -2.75
N PHE A 142 -25.06 30.41 -3.83
CA PHE A 142 -25.91 29.22 -3.78
C PHE A 142 -25.15 27.96 -3.30
N THR A 143 -23.86 27.86 -3.60
CA THR A 143 -22.99 26.74 -3.24
C THR A 143 -22.70 26.61 -1.74
N PRO A 144 -22.39 27.68 -0.96
CA PRO A 144 -22.12 27.51 0.48
C PRO A 144 -23.38 27.20 1.30
N VAL A 145 -24.54 27.76 0.93
CA VAL A 145 -25.80 27.55 1.65
C VAL A 145 -26.34 26.13 1.44
N LEU A 146 -26.26 25.62 0.20
CA LEU A 146 -26.65 24.25 -0.12
C LEU A 146 -25.72 23.23 0.56
N ALA A 147 -24.41 23.50 0.60
CA ALA A 147 -23.44 22.66 1.32
C ALA A 147 -23.70 22.64 2.85
N TYR A 148 -24.00 23.79 3.46
CA TYR A 148 -24.34 23.87 4.88
C TYR A 148 -25.65 23.13 5.22
N LEU A 149 -26.67 23.22 4.36
CA LEU A 149 -27.93 22.48 4.52
C LEU A 149 -27.73 20.97 4.40
N ILE A 150 -26.91 20.50 3.46
CA ILE A 150 -26.54 19.08 3.31
C ILE A 150 -25.78 18.58 4.55
N LEU A 151 -24.80 19.37 5.03
CA LEU A 151 -24.05 19.08 6.27
C LEU A 151 -24.98 18.98 7.49
N ARG A 152 -25.94 19.89 7.62
CA ARG A 152 -26.90 19.91 8.74
C ARG A 152 -27.90 18.75 8.68
N TYR A 153 -28.25 18.28 7.50
CA TYR A 153 -29.18 17.15 7.32
C TYR A 153 -28.50 15.80 7.62
N LEU A 154 -27.23 15.64 7.24
CA LEU A 154 -26.47 14.39 7.46
C LEU A 154 -26.09 14.14 8.94
N PHE A 155 -25.86 15.17 9.74
CA PHE A 155 -25.35 15.02 11.12
C PHE A 155 -26.40 14.68 12.19
N LYS A 156 -27.71 14.80 11.92
CA LYS A 156 -28.67 15.03 13.01
C LYS A 156 -29.13 13.82 13.84
N LYS A 157 -28.76 12.54 13.57
CA LYS A 157 -29.34 11.47 14.43
C LYS A 157 -28.60 10.16 14.69
N SER A 158 -27.54 9.78 13.96
CA SER A 158 -27.00 8.40 14.08
C SER A 158 -25.64 8.25 14.75
N PHE A 159 -24.90 9.33 15.03
CA PHE A 159 -23.45 9.23 15.24
C PHE A 159 -22.98 9.11 16.70
N PHE A 160 -23.76 9.55 17.69
CA PHE A 160 -23.23 9.77 19.05
C PHE A 160 -23.27 8.53 19.97
N GLN A 161 -24.11 7.53 19.69
CA GLN A 161 -24.20 6.31 20.50
C GLN A 161 -23.23 5.19 20.06
N LEU A 162 -22.55 5.36 18.93
CA LEU A 162 -21.74 4.32 18.30
C LEU A 162 -20.23 4.41 18.62
N SER A 163 -19.82 5.28 19.53
CA SER A 163 -18.41 5.58 19.83
C SER A 163 -17.84 4.83 21.05
N ILE A 164 -18.70 4.23 21.89
CA ILE A 164 -18.24 3.66 23.18
C ILE A 164 -17.79 2.20 23.05
N GLU A 165 -18.45 1.39 22.22
CA GLU A 165 -18.10 -0.03 22.02
C GLU A 165 -16.99 -0.24 20.97
N PHE A 166 -16.86 0.72 20.04
CA PHE A 166 -15.99 0.65 18.86
C PHE A 166 -14.49 0.84 19.18
N MET A 167 -14.17 1.27 20.41
CA MET A 167 -12.84 1.78 20.80
C MET A 167 -11.81 0.69 21.17
N LYS A 168 -12.19 -0.60 21.16
CA LYS A 168 -11.30 -1.71 21.57
C LYS A 168 -10.43 -2.33 20.46
N TYR A 169 -10.82 -2.23 19.20
CA TYR A 169 -10.09 -2.83 18.06
C TYR A 169 -9.61 -1.81 17.03
N LEU A 170 -9.82 -0.53 17.33
CA LEU A 170 -9.63 0.59 16.43
C LEU A 170 -8.26 1.30 16.43
N PRO A 171 -7.39 1.23 17.47
CA PRO A 171 -6.26 2.15 17.52
C PRO A 171 -5.27 1.96 16.37
N GLY A 172 -4.99 0.71 15.94
CA GLY A 172 -4.01 0.47 14.86
C GLY A 172 -4.47 0.93 13.47
N VAL A 173 -5.71 0.62 13.10
CA VAL A 173 -6.24 0.95 11.76
C VAL A 173 -6.58 2.44 11.65
N TRP A 174 -7.06 3.07 12.72
CA TRP A 174 -7.23 4.53 12.75
C TRP A 174 -5.90 5.26 12.72
N MET A 175 -4.85 4.76 13.38
CA MET A 175 -3.52 5.36 13.27
C MET A 175 -3.03 5.34 11.82
N LEU A 176 -3.14 4.20 11.13
CA LEU A 176 -2.72 4.10 9.74
C LEU A 176 -3.56 5.00 8.81
N GLY A 177 -4.89 5.02 9.01
CA GLY A 177 -5.81 5.86 8.25
C GLY A 177 -5.58 7.35 8.49
N LEU A 178 -5.30 7.75 9.73
CA LEU A 178 -4.94 9.12 10.09
C LEU A 178 -3.58 9.53 9.54
N ILE A 179 -2.61 8.63 9.50
CA ILE A 179 -1.30 8.87 8.88
C ILE A 179 -1.49 9.10 7.38
N MET A 180 -2.22 8.22 6.68
CA MET A 180 -2.54 8.38 5.26
C MET A 180 -3.33 9.66 4.96
N LEU A 181 -4.34 9.99 5.80
CA LEU A 181 -5.10 11.24 5.67
C LEU A 181 -4.22 12.46 5.92
N ALA A 182 -3.36 12.43 6.95
CA ALA A 182 -2.45 13.52 7.26
C ALA A 182 -1.45 13.74 6.12
N GLU A 183 -0.92 12.68 5.52
CA GLU A 183 -0.04 12.75 4.35
C GLU A 183 -0.77 13.32 3.14
N LEU A 184 -1.98 12.83 2.82
CA LEU A 184 -2.78 13.36 1.71
C LEU A 184 -3.18 14.83 1.94
N SER A 185 -3.59 15.19 3.16
CA SER A 185 -3.90 16.57 3.52
C SER A 185 -2.66 17.46 3.44
N TYR A 186 -1.50 16.97 3.88
CA TYR A 186 -0.23 17.68 3.75
C TYR A 186 0.13 17.90 2.28
N VAL A 187 0.03 16.87 1.43
CA VAL A 187 0.28 16.97 -0.01
C VAL A 187 -0.68 17.97 -0.66
N MET A 188 -1.98 17.91 -0.33
CA MET A 188 -2.99 18.82 -0.88
C MET A 188 -2.75 20.27 -0.43
N MET A 189 -2.36 20.47 0.83
CA MET A 189 -2.04 21.80 1.38
C MET A 189 -0.75 22.38 0.80
N HIS A 190 0.22 21.53 0.45
CA HIS A 190 1.50 21.95 -0.14
C HIS A 190 1.51 21.88 -1.68
N TRP A 191 0.40 21.46 -2.30
CA TRP A 191 0.28 21.29 -3.75
C TRP A 191 0.53 22.60 -4.52
N GLU A 192 0.09 23.74 -3.97
CA GLU A 192 0.36 25.07 -4.52
C GLU A 192 1.69 25.68 -4.03
N SER A 193 2.29 25.16 -2.95
CA SER A 193 3.61 25.61 -2.46
C SER A 193 4.80 25.07 -3.28
N LEU A 194 4.56 24.03 -4.09
CA LEU A 194 5.47 23.54 -5.11
C LEU A 194 5.18 24.13 -6.50
N ALA A 195 4.24 25.07 -6.62
CA ALA A 195 4.13 25.90 -7.82
C ALA A 195 5.36 26.82 -7.88
N VAL A 196 6.42 26.27 -8.48
CA VAL A 196 7.45 27.01 -9.18
C VAL A 196 8.18 28.04 -8.31
N ARG A 197 9.19 27.59 -7.57
CA ARG A 197 10.42 28.42 -7.48
C ARG A 197 10.90 28.57 -8.92
N GLU A 198 10.67 29.73 -9.54
CA GLU A 198 11.01 30.11 -10.93
C GLU A 198 12.53 30.05 -11.26
N GLY A 199 13.32 29.27 -10.52
CA GLY A 199 14.76 29.13 -10.71
C GLY A 199 15.32 27.73 -10.42
N VAL A 200 14.50 26.74 -10.04
CA VAL A 200 14.98 25.35 -10.09
C VAL A 200 14.86 24.93 -11.55
N VAL A 201 15.98 25.04 -12.27
CA VAL A 201 16.14 24.53 -13.62
C VAL A 201 15.64 23.08 -13.63
N LEU A 202 14.41 22.87 -14.09
CA LEU A 202 13.97 21.59 -14.61
C LEU A 202 15.00 21.28 -15.68
N VAL A 203 15.92 20.36 -15.38
CA VAL A 203 16.85 19.85 -16.39
C VAL A 203 15.98 19.53 -17.60
N PRO A 204 16.17 20.21 -18.75
CA PRO A 204 15.28 20.05 -19.88
C PRO A 204 15.24 18.57 -20.19
N THR A 205 14.03 18.00 -20.20
CA THR A 205 13.82 16.59 -20.52
C THR A 205 14.53 16.34 -21.84
N PRO A 206 15.56 15.47 -21.88
CA PRO A 206 16.28 15.19 -23.11
C PRO A 206 15.27 14.76 -24.18
N ASP A 207 15.48 15.18 -25.41
CA ASP A 207 14.64 14.76 -26.52
C ASP A 207 14.58 13.21 -26.53
N PRO A 208 13.39 12.58 -26.46
CA PRO A 208 13.24 11.13 -26.50
C PRO A 208 13.92 10.45 -27.69
N GLN A 209 14.23 11.21 -28.76
CA GLN A 209 14.99 10.70 -29.92
C GLN A 209 16.51 10.65 -29.70
N GLN A 210 17.02 11.40 -28.73
CA GLN A 210 18.46 11.53 -28.48
C GLN A 210 18.94 10.66 -27.32
N VAL A 211 18.09 10.40 -26.33
CA VAL A 211 18.45 9.62 -25.13
C VAL A 211 17.36 8.60 -24.85
N THR A 212 17.76 7.33 -24.73
CA THR A 212 16.83 6.26 -24.35
C THR A 212 16.39 6.41 -22.89
N ASN A 213 15.17 5.98 -22.56
CA ASN A 213 14.65 6.05 -21.19
C ASN A 213 15.57 5.35 -20.18
N THR A 214 16.14 4.20 -20.55
CA THR A 214 17.08 3.45 -19.73
C THR A 214 18.34 4.23 -19.44
N GLN A 215 18.90 4.90 -20.46
CA GLN A 215 20.11 5.71 -20.29
C GLN A 215 19.83 6.96 -19.43
N ALA A 216 18.70 7.64 -19.66
CA ALA A 216 18.30 8.80 -18.88
C ALA A 216 18.14 8.45 -17.39
N LEU A 217 17.44 7.34 -17.10
CA LEU A 217 17.24 6.88 -15.73
C LEU A 217 18.56 6.43 -15.09
N GLY A 218 19.42 5.72 -15.84
CA GLY A 218 20.73 5.31 -15.37
C GLY A 218 21.61 6.49 -14.97
N LYS A 219 21.62 7.56 -15.78
CA LYS A 219 22.38 8.78 -15.46
C LYS A 219 21.92 9.35 -14.12
N ILE A 220 20.61 9.55 -13.95
CA ILE A 220 20.03 10.12 -12.73
C ILE A 220 20.29 9.25 -11.49
N ILE A 221 20.11 7.92 -11.60
CA ILE A 221 20.30 7.00 -10.48
C ILE A 221 21.76 6.95 -10.03
N TYR A 222 22.71 6.88 -10.98
CA TYR A 222 24.13 6.71 -10.65
C TYR A 222 24.87 8.02 -10.37
N THR A 223 24.38 9.19 -10.82
CA THR A 223 25.00 10.49 -10.49
C THR A 223 24.36 11.16 -9.29
N ASP A 224 23.03 11.33 -9.31
CA ASP A 224 22.35 12.21 -8.37
C ASP A 224 21.80 11.44 -7.17
N TYR A 225 21.35 10.20 -7.39
CA TYR A 225 20.72 9.36 -6.37
C TYR A 225 21.55 8.14 -5.95
N SER A 226 22.87 8.19 -6.12
CA SER A 226 23.78 7.08 -5.79
C SER A 226 23.61 6.57 -4.35
N LEU A 227 23.44 7.46 -3.38
CA LEU A 227 23.24 7.09 -1.97
C LEU A 227 21.91 6.38 -1.72
N LEU A 228 20.83 6.80 -2.40
CA LEU A 228 19.54 6.09 -2.31
C LEU A 228 19.66 4.70 -2.93
N PHE A 229 20.35 4.59 -4.07
CA PHE A 229 20.60 3.31 -4.73
C PHE A 229 21.39 2.34 -3.83
N GLU A 230 22.44 2.82 -3.16
CA GLU A 230 23.22 2.02 -2.20
C GLU A 230 22.37 1.58 -1.00
N THR A 231 21.53 2.49 -0.47
CA THR A 231 20.61 2.18 0.64
C THR A 231 19.60 1.10 0.26
N VAL A 232 19.06 1.13 -0.96
CA VAL A 232 18.19 0.05 -1.48
C VAL A 232 18.94 -1.28 -1.54
N GLY A 233 20.22 -1.27 -1.90
CA GLY A 233 21.08 -2.46 -1.85
C GLY A 233 21.17 -3.07 -0.46
N PHE A 234 21.35 -2.25 0.58
CA PHE A 234 21.31 -2.70 1.97
C PHE A 234 19.93 -3.24 2.39
N ILE A 235 18.85 -2.59 1.97
CA ILE A 235 17.48 -3.07 2.23
C ILE A 235 17.26 -4.46 1.62
N LEU A 236 17.70 -4.69 0.38
CA LEU A 236 17.60 -5.99 -0.27
C LEU A 236 18.45 -7.05 0.44
N LEU A 237 19.65 -6.70 0.90
CA LEU A 237 20.48 -7.60 1.69
C LEU A 237 19.78 -8.01 3.00
N VAL A 238 19.25 -7.03 3.74
CA VAL A 238 18.52 -7.27 4.99
C VAL A 238 17.26 -8.09 4.74
N ALA A 239 16.52 -7.83 3.66
CA ALA A 239 15.36 -8.61 3.27
C ALA A 239 15.71 -10.08 2.98
N MET A 240 16.81 -10.35 2.27
CA MET A 240 17.29 -11.71 2.02
C MET A 240 17.68 -12.43 3.32
N ILE A 241 18.48 -11.78 4.18
CA ILE A 241 18.87 -12.36 5.48
C ILE A 241 17.63 -12.61 6.34
N GLY A 242 16.70 -11.66 6.39
CA GLY A 242 15.44 -11.78 7.12
C GLY A 242 14.60 -12.96 6.64
N ALA A 243 14.42 -13.13 5.33
CA ALA A 243 13.69 -14.25 4.76
C ALA A 243 14.34 -15.60 5.11
N ILE A 244 15.68 -15.72 5.05
CA ILE A 244 16.41 -16.94 5.42
C ILE A 244 16.24 -17.25 6.90
N VAL A 245 16.44 -16.27 7.79
CA VAL A 245 16.34 -16.46 9.24
C VAL A 245 14.92 -16.85 9.66
N LEU A 246 13.90 -16.24 9.04
CA LEU A 246 12.49 -16.55 9.32
C LEU A 246 12.05 -17.94 8.81
N THR A 247 12.59 -18.39 7.68
CA THR A 247 12.25 -19.69 7.10
C THR A 247 13.13 -20.83 7.63
N HIS A 248 14.22 -20.51 8.33
CA HIS A 248 15.09 -21.52 8.94
C HIS A 248 14.38 -22.23 10.10
N ARG A 249 13.70 -23.33 9.76
CA ARG A 249 13.11 -24.25 10.72
C ARG A 249 14.17 -25.21 11.27
N LYS A 250 14.32 -25.28 12.58
CA LYS A 250 15.02 -26.40 13.22
C LYS A 250 14.03 -27.54 13.42
N ARG A 251 14.44 -28.76 13.07
CA ARG A 251 13.63 -29.97 13.27
C ARG A 251 13.82 -30.47 14.70
N ASP A 252 12.78 -30.34 15.50
CA ASP A 252 12.77 -30.86 16.87
C ASP A 252 12.76 -32.39 16.85
N GLY A 253 13.46 -33.02 17.81
CA GLY A 253 13.59 -34.48 17.91
C GLY A 253 14.76 -35.09 17.14
N VAL A 254 15.55 -34.31 16.40
CA VAL A 254 16.80 -34.79 15.80
C VAL A 254 17.89 -34.81 16.87
N LYS A 255 18.30 -36.02 17.29
CA LYS A 255 19.47 -36.19 18.16
C LYS A 255 20.72 -35.77 17.38
N ARG A 256 21.35 -34.67 17.79
CA ARG A 256 22.62 -34.22 17.21
C ARG A 256 23.78 -34.70 18.08
N GLN A 257 24.83 -35.19 17.42
CA GLN A 257 26.08 -35.53 18.08
C GLN A 257 26.78 -34.26 18.52
N ASN A 258 27.05 -34.11 19.83
CA ASN A 258 27.98 -33.11 20.32
C ASN A 258 29.31 -33.81 20.58
N VAL A 259 30.26 -33.63 19.66
CA VAL A 259 31.57 -34.28 19.68
C VAL A 259 32.34 -33.94 20.97
N HIS A 260 32.25 -32.69 21.43
CA HIS A 260 32.89 -32.25 22.67
C HIS A 260 32.38 -33.05 23.87
N ASN A 261 31.06 -33.19 24.00
CA ASN A 261 30.46 -33.94 25.11
C ASN A 261 30.72 -35.46 25.03
N GLN A 262 31.01 -35.99 23.84
CA GLN A 262 31.34 -37.41 23.66
C GLN A 262 32.81 -37.72 23.91
N ILE A 263 33.72 -36.80 23.60
CA ILE A 263 35.15 -36.94 23.87
C ILE A 263 35.45 -36.71 25.36
N MET A 264 34.80 -35.73 25.99
CA MET A 264 35.02 -35.41 27.40
C MET A 264 34.23 -36.31 28.37
N ARG A 265 33.67 -37.41 27.89
CA ARG A 265 32.80 -38.28 28.70
C ARG A 265 33.63 -39.02 29.75
N ARG A 266 33.25 -38.89 31.03
CA ARG A 266 33.95 -39.58 32.12
C ARG A 266 33.30 -40.93 32.41
N LYS A 267 34.04 -41.80 33.11
CA LYS A 267 33.56 -43.13 33.51
C LYS A 267 32.27 -43.04 34.35
N GLU A 268 32.20 -42.01 35.19
CA GLU A 268 31.09 -41.67 36.08
C GLU A 268 29.77 -41.41 35.32
N ASP A 269 29.86 -40.81 34.13
CA ASP A 269 28.68 -40.43 33.31
C ASP A 269 28.10 -41.61 32.51
N THR A 270 28.85 -42.70 32.40
CA THR A 270 28.54 -43.81 31.49
C THR A 270 28.16 -45.09 32.24
N LEU A 271 28.66 -45.26 33.46
CA LEU A 271 28.48 -46.49 34.25
C LEU A 271 27.81 -46.18 35.58
N LYS A 272 26.67 -46.82 35.86
CA LYS A 272 26.11 -46.91 37.20
C LYS A 272 26.51 -48.25 37.80
N LEU A 273 27.34 -48.23 38.83
CA LEU A 273 27.67 -49.41 39.61
C LEU A 273 26.50 -49.71 40.55
N HIS A 274 25.85 -50.84 40.35
CA HIS A 274 24.80 -51.33 41.22
C HIS A 274 25.32 -52.58 41.91
N ASP A 275 25.46 -52.53 43.23
CA ASP A 275 25.75 -53.72 44.01
C ASP A 275 24.48 -54.57 44.07
N VAL A 276 24.60 -55.82 43.60
CA VAL A 276 23.51 -56.79 43.58
C VAL A 276 23.76 -57.80 44.70
N PRO A 277 22.80 -58.03 45.62
CA PRO A 277 22.97 -59.01 46.68
C PRO A 277 23.05 -60.43 46.11
N LEU A 278 24.05 -61.20 46.57
CA LEU A 278 24.33 -62.56 46.12
C LEU A 278 23.11 -63.48 46.31
N GLY A 279 22.76 -64.22 45.25
CA GLY A 279 21.69 -65.23 45.27
C GLY A 279 20.30 -64.74 44.84
N LYS A 280 20.12 -63.43 44.59
CA LYS A 280 18.97 -62.93 43.83
C LYS A 280 19.46 -62.60 42.42
N GLY A 281 19.03 -63.40 41.45
CA GLY A 281 19.28 -63.10 40.04
C GLY A 281 18.78 -61.70 39.69
N VAL A 282 19.45 -61.07 38.73
CA VAL A 282 19.17 -59.70 38.26
C VAL A 282 17.73 -59.55 37.81
#